data_AF-A0A3M1JGY0-F1
#
_entry.id   AF-A0A3M1JGY0-F1
#
_cell.length_a   1.000
_cell.length_b   1.000
_cell.length_c   1.000
_cell.angle_alpha   90.00
_cell.angle_beta   90.00
_cell.angle_gamma   90.00
#
_symmetry.space_group_name_H-M   'P 1'
#
loop_
_entity.id
_entity.type
_entity.pdbx_description
1 polymer ?
#
loop_
_entity_poly.entity_id
_entity_poly.type
_entity_poly.pdbx_seq_one_letter_code
_entity_poly.pdbx_strand_id
1 'polypeptide(L)'
;MENLLISGSKFESIEEAVIWANRQVGRAAPAQPDFEMVKIVQFQIIPRGNFFDAVLLVELERKKSSSTMVLKMRKDMKLSRDE
;
A
#
# COMPACT_ATOMS: atom_id res chain seq x y z
N MET A 1 -0.66 4.58 -14.24
CA MET A 1 -0.02 4.84 -12.93
C MET A 1 -0.55 6.17 -12.45
N GLU A 2 -1.02 6.22 -11.22
CA GLU A 2 -1.58 7.43 -10.60
C GLU A 2 -0.73 7.81 -9.40
N ASN A 3 -0.75 9.08 -9.02
CA ASN A 3 -0.04 9.57 -7.84
C ASN A 3 -1.02 10.19 -6.85
N LEU A 4 -0.75 10.00 -5.56
CA LEU A 4 -1.54 10.57 -4.48
C LEU A 4 -0.63 11.24 -3.46
N LEU A 5 -1.07 12.39 -2.94
CA LEU A 5 -0.45 13.04 -1.79
C LEU A 5 -1.14 12.57 -0.52
N ILE A 6 -0.36 12.12 0.46
CA ILE A 6 -0.84 11.78 1.80
C ILE A 6 -0.02 12.50 2.85
N SER A 7 -0.68 12.90 3.94
CA SER A 7 -0.06 13.63 5.04
C SER A 7 -0.25 12.92 6.37
N GLY A 8 0.81 12.87 7.15
CA GLY A 8 0.80 12.51 8.56
C GLY A 8 1.22 13.70 9.40
N SER A 9 0.76 13.77 10.65
CA SER A 9 1.05 14.91 11.53
C SER A 9 1.37 14.45 12.94
N LYS A 10 2.07 15.31 13.69
CA LYS A 10 2.39 15.12 15.12
C LYS A 10 3.24 13.88 15.42
N PHE A 11 4.23 13.58 14.60
CA PHE A 11 5.26 12.59 14.96
C PHE A 11 6.21 13.17 16.01
N GLU A 12 6.52 12.42 17.05
CA GLU A 12 7.45 12.82 18.12
C GLU A 12 8.91 12.78 17.64
N SER A 13 9.19 12.01 16.57
CA SER A 13 10.51 11.90 15.98
C SER A 13 10.48 11.69 14.47
N ILE A 14 11.61 11.95 13.82
CA ILE A 14 11.83 11.62 12.40
C ILE A 14 11.69 10.11 12.17
N GLU A 15 12.17 9.28 13.10
CA GLU A 15 12.08 7.82 13.00
C GLU A 15 10.62 7.35 12.96
N GLU A 16 9.77 7.93 13.81
CA GLU A 16 8.34 7.64 13.81
C GLU A 16 7.68 8.02 12.46
N ALA A 17 8.01 9.19 11.92
CA ALA A 17 7.54 9.62 10.60
C ALA A 17 7.97 8.66 9.49
N VAL A 18 9.22 8.16 9.53
CA VAL A 18 9.74 7.16 8.58
C VAL A 18 9.01 5.83 8.72
N ILE A 19 8.80 5.34 9.94
CA ILE A 19 8.05 4.10 10.19
C ILE A 19 6.62 4.24 9.66
N TRP A 20 5.96 5.37 9.93
CA TRP A 20 4.63 5.66 9.40
C TRP A 20 4.62 5.64 7.86
N ALA A 21 5.61 6.24 7.22
CA ALA A 21 5.70 6.28 5.76
C ALA A 21 5.86 4.88 5.17
N ASN A 22 6.77 4.06 5.70
CA ASN A 22 6.99 2.69 5.24
C ASN A 22 5.73 1.82 5.37
N ARG A 23 4.91 2.07 6.39
CA ARG A 23 3.64 1.34 6.60
C ARG A 23 2.57 1.69 5.56
N GLN A 24 2.74 2.73 4.74
CA GLN A 24 1.78 3.10 3.70
C GLN A 24 1.89 2.20 2.47
N VAL A 25 3.09 1.73 2.14
CA VAL A 25 3.29 0.83 1.00
C VAL A 25 2.57 -0.49 1.27
N GLY A 26 1.83 -0.97 0.26
CA GLY A 26 0.98 -2.16 0.34
C GLY A 26 -0.42 -1.91 0.94
N ARG A 27 -0.74 -0.68 1.35
CA ARG A 27 -2.08 -0.35 1.84
C ARG A 27 -2.97 0.18 0.71
N ALA A 28 -4.28 0.02 0.91
CA ALA A 28 -5.27 0.63 0.03
C ALA A 28 -5.13 2.16 0.02
N ALA A 29 -5.26 2.77 -1.15
CA ALA A 29 -5.24 4.21 -1.28
C ALA A 29 -6.45 4.84 -0.56
N PRO A 30 -6.26 5.91 0.22
CA PRO A 30 -7.37 6.66 0.82
C PRO A 30 -8.41 7.08 -0.24
N ALA A 31 -9.69 6.87 0.07
CA ALA A 31 -10.83 7.13 -0.82
C ALA A 31 -10.84 6.37 -2.17
N GLN A 32 -9.86 5.49 -2.44
CA GLN A 32 -9.73 4.71 -3.67
C GLN A 32 -9.37 3.25 -3.33
N PRO A 33 -10.30 2.45 -2.78
CA PRO A 33 -10.02 1.11 -2.25
C PRO A 33 -9.57 0.10 -3.33
N ASP A 34 -9.89 0.35 -4.60
CA ASP A 34 -9.45 -0.42 -5.76
C ASP A 34 -7.98 -0.20 -6.13
N PHE A 35 -7.33 0.78 -5.49
CA PHE A 35 -5.93 1.10 -5.68
C PHE A 35 -5.11 0.76 -4.44
N GLU A 36 -3.85 0.45 -4.66
CA GLU A 36 -2.87 0.14 -3.64
C GLU A 36 -1.65 1.05 -3.81
N MET A 37 -1.12 1.54 -2.69
CA MET A 37 0.09 2.34 -2.66
C MET A 37 1.30 1.43 -2.86
N VAL A 38 1.96 1.51 -4.01
CA VAL A 38 3.04 0.58 -4.38
C VAL A 38 4.43 1.14 -4.12
N LYS A 39 4.57 2.47 -4.08
CA LYS A 39 5.88 3.13 -3.94
C LYS A 39 5.74 4.52 -3.36
N ILE A 40 6.71 4.92 -2.53
CA ILE A 40 6.90 6.33 -2.15
C ILE A 40 7.82 6.97 -3.20
N VAL A 41 7.32 7.98 -3.89
CA VAL A 41 8.06 8.76 -4.90
C VAL A 41 8.83 9.90 -4.24
N GLN A 42 8.21 10.57 -3.27
CA GLN A 42 8.80 11.67 -2.53
C GLN A 42 8.37 11.60 -1.07
N PHE A 43 9.30 11.93 -0.18
CA PHE A 43 9.06 12.05 1.25
C PHE A 43 9.63 13.37 1.75
N GLN A 44 8.78 14.20 2.33
CA GLN A 44 9.15 15.46 2.96
C GLN A 44 8.76 15.47 4.43
N ILE A 45 9.70 15.88 5.27
CA ILE A 45 9.48 16.11 6.70
C ILE A 45 9.42 17.62 6.94
N ILE A 46 8.46 18.04 7.75
CA ILE A 46 8.23 19.44 8.11
C ILE A 46 8.34 19.56 9.63
N PRO A 47 9.42 20.13 10.17
CA PRO A 47 9.55 20.39 11.60
C PRO A 47 8.50 21.39 12.09
N ARG A 48 7.87 21.10 13.24
CA ARG A 48 6.82 21.89 13.88
C ARG A 48 7.08 22.01 15.38
N GLY A 49 8.08 22.81 15.76
CA GLY A 49 8.48 22.97 17.15
C GLY A 49 8.98 21.65 17.74
N ASN A 50 8.15 20.99 18.54
CA ASN A 50 8.49 19.74 19.24
C ASN A 50 8.03 18.47 18.50
N PHE A 51 7.38 18.60 17.35
CA PHE A 51 6.90 17.46 16.56
C PHE A 51 7.24 17.64 15.08
N PHE A 52 6.98 16.62 14.29
CA PHE A 52 7.18 16.60 12.85
C PHE A 52 5.86 16.28 12.15
N ASP A 53 5.60 16.98 11.03
CA ASP A 53 4.62 16.54 10.04
C ASP A 53 5.37 15.88 8.87
N ALA A 54 4.66 15.04 8.12
CA ALA A 54 5.19 14.37 6.94
C ALA A 54 4.22 14.47 5.78
N VAL A 55 4.76 14.64 4.58
CA VAL A 55 4.02 14.55 3.32
C VAL A 55 4.70 13.53 2.43
N LEU A 56 3.90 12.62 1.86
CA LEU A 56 4.36 11.62 0.90
C LEU A 56 3.65 11.83 -0.43
N LEU A 57 4.42 11.80 -1.51
CA LEU A 57 3.89 11.52 -2.83
C LEU A 57 4.05 10.03 -3.07
N VAL A 58 2.93 9.31 -3.22
CA VAL A 58 2.92 7.86 -3.44
C VAL A 58 2.39 7.53 -4.83
N GLU A 59 2.99 6.52 -5.44
CA GLU A 59 2.52 5.90 -6.67
C GLU A 59 1.47 4.84 -6.33
N LEU A 60 0.39 4.82 -7.11
CA LEU A 60 -0.71 3.90 -6.98
C LEU A 60 -0.78 2.94 -8.16
N GLU A 61 -1.09 1.67 -7.87
CA GLU A 61 -1.48 0.68 -8.86
C GLU A 61 -2.90 0.20 -8.57
N ARG A 62 -3.68 -0.04 -9.63
CA ARG A 62 -4.99 -0.67 -9.49
C ARG A 62 -4.80 -2.13 -9.08
N LYS A 63 -5.47 -2.57 -8.02
CA LYS A 63 -5.45 -3.96 -7.59
C LYS A 63 -5.89 -4.85 -8.76
N LYS A 64 -5.03 -5.77 -9.16
CA LYS A 64 -5.40 -6.81 -10.12
C LYS A 64 -6.44 -7.67 -9.42
N SER A 65 -7.68 -7.67 -9.93
CA SER A 65 -8.70 -8.63 -9.50
C SER A 65 -8.10 -10.03 -9.64
N SER A 66 -7.79 -10.67 -8.51
CA SER A 66 -7.26 -12.03 -8.50
C SER A 66 -8.38 -13.00 -8.85
N SER A 67 -8.73 -13.07 -10.14
CA SER A 67 -9.63 -14.08 -10.69
C SER A 67 -8.90 -15.37 -11.07
N THR A 68 -7.58 -15.45 -10.85
CA THR A 68 -6.75 -16.55 -11.39
C THR A 68 -6.52 -17.72 -10.43
N MET A 69 -6.78 -17.60 -9.11
CA MET A 69 -6.52 -18.72 -8.18
C MET A 69 -7.65 -19.76 -8.06
N VAL A 70 -8.89 -19.47 -8.49
CA VAL A 70 -10.02 -20.40 -8.29
C VAL A 70 -10.14 -21.47 -9.39
N LEU A 71 -9.48 -21.30 -10.54
CA LEU A 71 -9.60 -22.23 -11.68
C LEU A 71 -8.61 -23.41 -11.66
N LYS A 72 -7.54 -23.36 -10.86
CA LYS A 72 -6.53 -24.44 -10.86
C LYS A 72 -6.88 -25.60 -9.94
N MET A 73 -7.61 -25.38 -8.83
CA MET A 73 -7.98 -26.46 -7.91
C MET A 73 -9.05 -27.43 -8.45
N ARG A 74 -9.88 -27.03 -9.43
CA ARG A 74 -10.93 -27.93 -9.97
C ARG A 74 -10.41 -28.94 -10.99
N LYS A 75 -9.19 -28.77 -11.52
CA LYS A 75 -8.64 -29.70 -12.52
C LYS A 75 -7.90 -30.87 -11.88
N ASP A 76 -7.30 -30.66 -10.71
CA ASP A 76 -6.50 -31.68 -10.03
C ASP A 76 -7.37 -32.66 -9.20
N MET A 77 -8.63 -32.32 -8.89
CA MET A 77 -9.54 -33.16 -8.09
C MET A 77 -10.42 -34.12 -8.92
N LYS A 78 -10.23 -34.19 -10.25
CA LYS A 78 -10.96 -35.14 -11.13
C LYS A 78 -10.10 -36.31 -11.63
N LEU A 79 -8.84 -36.41 -11.21
CA LEU A 79 -7.91 -37.45 -11.67
C LEU A 79 -7.59 -38.52 -10.60
N SER A 80 -8.26 -38.52 -9.44
CA SER A 80 -7.98 -39.48 -8.35
C SER A 80 -9.13 -40.45 -8.05
N ARG A 81 -10.06 -40.64 -8.98
CA ARG A 81 -11.05 -41.73 -8.92
C ARG A 81 -10.96 -42.46 -10.24
N ASP A 82 -10.09 -43.46 -10.28
CA ASP A 82 -10.23 -44.71 -11.02
C ASP A 82 -8.85 -45.37 -11.07
N GLU A 83 -8.43 -45.99 -9.97
CA GLU A 83 -7.60 -47.20 -9.93
C GLU A 83 -7.99 -48.04 -8.70
#